data_AF-A0A433SFG5-F1
#
_entry.id   AF-A0A433SFG5-F1
#
_cell.length_a   1.000
_cell.length_b   1.000
_cell.length_c   1.000
_cell.angle_alpha   90.00
_cell.angle_beta   90.00
_cell.angle_gamma   90.00
#
_symmetry.space_group_name_H-M   'P 1'
#
loop_
_entity.id
_entity.type
_entity.pdbx_description
1 polymer ?
#
loop_
_entity_poly.entity_id
_entity_poly.type
_entity_poly.pdbx_seq_one_letter_code
_entity_poly.pdbx_strand_id
1 'polypeptide(L)'
;MSISAIKNLVPIPVQSFLFLISRTYKYLFVLCVGLMIAGWVMDGRMPTPDAMLPELGHEPLQQSAQVAEFTQTEHGTTYYVKPLYTYELYGLVVSKHEANSSFLSNSHARWGDYLNTTDLCVVWGSNAFSGIYQQIKFRSGEWTCFFESKGGYEVYRAFDINRVSNNHMLIGNQEVAKILRDVRIGDQIYFKGYLAEYGTASHRIRGTSTTRTDTGQGACETVYATHVQIIQEIPRIWRLLMWAGVWGIVVLYILWFFTPASSPTRQEEADDDENDDEDLDWRERYRAQRPHERH
;
A
#
# COMPACT_ATOMS: atom_id res chain seq x y z
N MET A 1 -44.87 -46.93 16.56
CA MET A 1 -44.22 -45.94 15.67
C MET A 1 -42.89 -46.51 15.24
N SER A 2 -42.81 -46.94 13.98
CA SER A 2 -41.66 -47.70 13.45
C SER A 2 -40.48 -46.77 13.15
N ILE A 3 -39.27 -47.26 13.45
CA ILE A 3 -37.93 -46.68 13.19
C ILE A 3 -37.66 -46.41 11.69
N SER A 4 -38.62 -46.73 10.82
CA SER A 4 -38.57 -46.57 9.36
C SER A 4 -38.50 -45.11 8.86
N ALA A 5 -38.73 -44.10 9.69
CA ALA A 5 -38.79 -42.71 9.23
C ALA A 5 -37.43 -41.97 9.20
N ILE A 6 -36.36 -42.56 9.74
CA ILE A 6 -35.03 -41.89 9.85
C ILE A 6 -34.10 -42.26 8.68
N LYS A 7 -34.47 -43.21 7.81
CA LYS A 7 -33.61 -43.72 6.72
C LYS A 7 -33.73 -43.00 5.36
N ASN A 8 -34.52 -41.93 5.25
CA ASN A 8 -34.71 -41.20 3.99
C ASN A 8 -33.86 -39.91 3.86
N LEU A 9 -32.78 -39.79 4.64
CA LEU A 9 -31.70 -38.86 4.29
C LEU A 9 -30.82 -39.56 3.26
N VAL A 10 -31.12 -39.32 1.98
CA VAL A 10 -30.27 -39.76 0.86
C VAL A 10 -28.85 -39.24 1.14
N PRO A 11 -27.85 -40.12 1.35
CA PRO A 11 -26.49 -39.65 1.46
C PRO A 11 -26.12 -39.06 0.10
N ILE A 12 -25.80 -37.77 0.06
CA ILE A 12 -25.20 -37.18 -1.14
C ILE A 12 -24.00 -38.07 -1.46
N PRO A 13 -23.92 -38.67 -2.66
CA PRO A 13 -22.79 -39.51 -3.02
C PRO A 13 -21.53 -38.68 -2.77
N VAL A 14 -20.55 -39.23 -2.06
CA VAL A 14 -19.32 -38.51 -1.70
C VAL A 14 -18.70 -37.84 -2.94
N GLN A 15 -18.82 -38.46 -4.11
CA GLN A 15 -18.44 -37.90 -5.41
C GLN A 15 -19.24 -36.66 -5.85
N SER A 16 -20.57 -36.63 -5.66
CA SER A 16 -21.40 -35.46 -5.96
C SER A 16 -21.10 -34.29 -5.02
N PHE A 17 -20.77 -34.59 -3.75
CA PHE A 17 -20.33 -33.59 -2.77
C PHE A 17 -18.94 -33.03 -3.14
N LEU A 18 -17.98 -33.88 -3.48
CA LEU A 18 -16.64 -33.48 -3.95
C LEU A 18 -16.68 -32.69 -5.27
N PHE A 19 -17.57 -33.04 -6.19
CA PHE A 19 -17.78 -32.29 -7.43
C PHE A 19 -18.42 -30.92 -7.20
N LEU A 20 -19.38 -30.82 -6.27
CA LEU A 20 -19.96 -29.53 -5.88
C LEU A 20 -18.90 -28.64 -5.23
N ILE A 21 -18.05 -29.21 -4.37
CA ILE A 21 -16.90 -28.54 -3.75
C ILE A 21 -15.90 -28.04 -4.81
N SER A 22 -15.55 -28.86 -5.80
CA SER A 22 -14.59 -28.46 -6.84
C SER A 22 -15.11 -27.32 -7.73
N ARG A 23 -16.43 -27.29 -7.98
CA ARG A 23 -17.06 -26.25 -8.79
C ARG A 23 -17.21 -24.94 -8.01
N THR A 24 -17.61 -24.99 -6.74
CA THR A 24 -17.69 -23.79 -5.87
C THR A 24 -16.31 -23.21 -5.58
N TYR A 25 -15.29 -24.07 -5.41
CA TYR A 25 -13.90 -23.66 -5.19
C TYR A 25 -13.36 -22.80 -6.33
N LYS A 26 -13.66 -23.14 -7.59
CA LYS A 26 -13.26 -22.34 -8.77
C LYS A 26 -13.87 -20.94 -8.74
N TYR A 27 -15.16 -20.82 -8.43
CA TYR A 27 -15.83 -19.51 -8.36
C TYR A 27 -15.34 -18.67 -7.18
N LEU A 28 -15.11 -19.30 -6.01
CA LEU A 28 -14.53 -18.61 -4.85
C LEU A 28 -13.10 -18.13 -5.12
N PHE A 29 -12.29 -18.93 -5.81
CA PHE A 29 -10.96 -18.53 -6.24
C PHE A 29 -11.01 -17.32 -7.18
N VAL A 30 -11.85 -17.36 -8.21
CA VAL A 30 -12.05 -16.24 -9.14
C VAL A 30 -12.54 -14.99 -8.41
N LEU A 31 -13.45 -15.12 -7.44
CA LEU A 31 -13.90 -14.01 -6.61
C LEU A 31 -12.75 -13.41 -5.80
N CYS A 32 -11.93 -14.23 -5.14
CA CYS A 32 -10.81 -13.76 -4.34
C CYS A 32 -9.75 -13.05 -5.20
N VAL A 33 -9.46 -13.58 -6.40
CA VAL A 33 -8.59 -12.91 -7.39
C VAL A 33 -9.20 -11.58 -7.83
N GLY A 34 -10.51 -11.56 -8.11
CA GLY A 34 -11.23 -10.34 -8.46
C GLY A 34 -11.17 -9.27 -7.37
N LEU A 35 -11.38 -9.64 -6.11
CA LEU A 35 -11.25 -8.73 -4.95
C LEU A 35 -9.81 -8.25 -4.76
N MET A 36 -8.83 -9.14 -4.94
CA MET A 36 -7.41 -8.79 -4.88
C MET A 36 -7.06 -7.74 -5.95
N ILE A 37 -7.43 -7.98 -7.22
CA ILE A 37 -7.15 -7.07 -8.33
C ILE A 37 -7.91 -5.76 -8.15
N ALA A 38 -9.22 -5.80 -7.84
CA ALA A 38 -10.01 -4.60 -7.63
C ALA A 38 -9.46 -3.76 -6.47
N GLY A 39 -9.14 -4.41 -5.35
CA GLY A 39 -8.49 -3.77 -4.21
C GLY A 39 -7.15 -3.13 -4.58
N TRP A 40 -6.30 -3.84 -5.33
CA TRP A 40 -5.00 -3.31 -5.78
C TRP A 40 -5.12 -2.12 -6.75
N VAL A 41 -6.07 -2.17 -7.69
CA VAL A 41 -6.30 -1.08 -8.67
C VAL A 41 -6.90 0.17 -8.02
N MET A 42 -7.66 0.00 -6.94
CA MET A 42 -8.35 1.09 -6.25
C MET A 42 -7.58 1.63 -5.04
N ASP A 43 -6.74 0.82 -4.40
CA ASP A 43 -5.87 1.25 -3.31
C ASP A 43 -4.86 2.29 -3.80
N GLY A 44 -4.69 3.36 -3.02
CA GLY A 44 -3.78 4.45 -3.36
C GLY A 44 -4.22 5.33 -4.54
N ARG A 45 -5.46 5.21 -5.04
CA ARG A 45 -6.02 6.20 -5.97
C ARG A 45 -6.16 7.54 -5.26
N MET A 46 -5.53 8.56 -5.82
CA MET A 46 -5.62 9.90 -5.28
C MET A 46 -7.08 10.39 -5.28
N PRO A 47 -7.50 11.16 -4.26
CA PRO A 47 -8.84 11.74 -4.23
C PRO A 47 -9.07 12.64 -5.45
N THR A 48 -10.33 12.83 -5.86
CA THR A 48 -10.71 13.82 -6.87
C THR A 48 -10.77 15.23 -6.25
N PRO A 49 -10.71 16.30 -7.06
CA PRO A 49 -10.81 17.67 -6.55
C PRO A 49 -12.10 17.92 -5.76
N ASP A 50 -13.22 17.31 -6.14
CA ASP A 50 -14.51 17.44 -5.45
C ASP A 50 -14.50 16.86 -4.03
N ALA A 51 -13.52 16.02 -3.70
CA ALA A 51 -13.32 15.45 -2.37
C ALA A 51 -12.41 16.31 -1.49
N MET A 52 -11.86 17.43 -2.01
CA MET A 52 -10.99 18.32 -1.24
C MET A 52 -11.80 19.14 -0.23
N LEU A 53 -11.35 19.13 1.02
CA LEU A 53 -11.89 19.98 2.06
C LEU A 53 -11.52 21.45 1.77
N PRO A 54 -12.43 22.42 1.98
CA PRO A 54 -12.16 23.85 1.73
C PRO A 54 -10.92 24.39 2.43
N GLU A 55 -10.56 23.83 3.58
CA GLU A 55 -9.42 24.18 4.41
C GLU A 55 -8.08 24.05 3.66
N LEU A 56 -7.99 23.14 2.67
CA LEU A 56 -6.82 23.02 1.80
C LEU A 56 -6.60 24.26 0.93
N GLY A 57 -7.55 25.20 0.89
CA GLY A 57 -7.43 26.47 0.20
C GLY A 57 -6.63 27.52 0.96
N HIS A 58 -6.38 27.31 2.25
CA HIS A 58 -5.62 28.23 3.07
C HIS A 58 -4.12 28.15 2.76
N GLU A 59 -3.48 29.31 2.67
CA GLU A 59 -2.02 29.38 2.64
C GLU A 59 -1.44 29.01 4.00
N PRO A 60 -0.24 28.40 4.06
CA PRO A 60 0.43 28.11 5.32
C PRO A 60 0.60 29.37 6.16
N LEU A 61 0.19 29.30 7.42
CA LEU A 61 0.36 30.40 8.36
C LEU A 61 1.76 30.34 8.94
N GLN A 62 2.52 31.44 8.81
CA GLN A 62 3.87 31.55 9.34
C GLN A 62 4.02 32.89 10.10
N GLN A 63 4.29 32.83 11.40
CA GLN A 63 4.49 34.01 12.24
C GLN A 63 5.71 33.83 13.14
N SER A 64 6.43 34.91 13.46
CA SER A 64 7.64 34.84 14.30
C SER A 64 7.33 34.11 15.61
N ALA A 65 8.15 33.10 15.95
CA ALA A 65 7.99 32.37 17.19
C ALA A 65 8.58 33.17 18.36
N GLN A 66 7.83 33.30 19.44
CA GLN A 66 8.32 33.83 20.72
C GLN A 66 8.58 32.69 21.72
N VAL A 67 9.20 31.62 21.24
CA VAL A 67 9.49 30.42 22.03
C VAL A 67 11.00 30.30 22.16
N ALA A 68 11.47 30.16 23.40
CA ALA A 68 12.89 29.95 23.67
C ALA A 68 13.38 28.60 23.11
N GLU A 69 14.67 28.53 22.81
CA GLU A 69 15.33 27.27 22.48
C GLU A 69 15.15 26.25 23.62
N PHE A 70 14.93 24.99 23.27
CA PHE A 70 14.71 23.91 24.23
C PHE A 70 15.38 22.62 23.78
N THR A 71 15.39 21.62 24.66
CA THR A 71 15.90 20.30 24.36
C THR A 71 14.79 19.26 24.31
N GLN A 72 14.93 18.30 23.40
CA GLN A 72 14.06 17.13 23.28
C GLN A 72 14.93 15.88 23.33
N THR A 73 14.55 14.88 24.11
CA THR A 73 15.30 13.61 24.18
C THR A 73 14.45 12.49 23.60
N GLU A 74 14.97 11.85 22.54
CA GLU A 74 14.35 10.68 21.92
C GLU A 74 15.36 9.54 21.87
N HIS A 75 14.95 8.36 22.33
CA HIS A 75 15.79 7.14 22.32
C HIS A 75 17.21 7.35 22.92
N GLY A 76 17.31 8.15 23.98
CA GLY A 76 18.58 8.46 24.66
C GLY A 76 19.47 9.49 23.95
N THR A 77 19.01 10.07 22.84
CA THR A 77 19.70 11.16 22.13
C THR A 77 19.03 12.50 22.46
N THR A 78 19.82 13.46 22.95
CA THR A 78 19.35 14.83 23.23
C THR A 78 19.55 15.73 22.01
N TYR A 79 18.45 16.31 21.55
CA TYR A 79 18.39 17.30 20.48
C TYR A 79 18.18 18.69 21.06
N TYR A 80 18.85 19.68 20.47
CA TYR A 80 18.60 21.10 20.68
C TYR A 80 17.67 21.56 19.56
N VAL A 81 16.56 22.20 19.92
CA VAL A 81 15.55 22.69 18.99
C VAL A 81 15.43 24.19 19.15
N LYS A 82 15.56 24.91 18.04
CA LYS A 82 15.41 26.35 17.96
C LYS A 82 14.22 26.70 17.07
N PRO A 83 13.05 27.01 17.67
CA PRO A 83 11.91 27.54 16.94
C PRO A 83 12.25 28.90 16.32
N LEU A 84 11.92 29.08 15.03
CA LEU A 84 12.07 30.36 14.33
C LEU A 84 10.70 31.00 14.06
N TYR A 85 9.74 30.21 13.61
CA TYR A 85 8.39 30.64 13.30
C TYR A 85 7.37 29.61 13.78
N THR A 86 6.23 30.08 14.28
CA THR A 86 5.02 29.25 14.32
C THR A 86 4.61 28.91 12.89
N TYR A 87 4.10 27.70 12.69
CA TYR A 87 3.76 27.19 11.37
C TYR A 87 2.52 26.33 11.43
N GLU A 88 1.58 26.57 10.51
CA GLU A 88 0.38 25.77 10.32
C GLU A 88 0.16 25.50 8.84
N LEU A 89 -0.21 24.27 8.49
CA LEU A 89 -0.47 23.88 7.10
C LEU A 89 -1.64 22.89 7.02
N TYR A 90 -2.51 23.16 6.07
CA TYR A 90 -3.49 22.20 5.53
C TYR A 90 -3.01 21.72 4.18
N GLY A 91 -3.08 20.42 3.92
CA GLY A 91 -2.57 19.90 2.65
C GLY A 91 -2.98 18.48 2.34
N LEU A 92 -2.94 18.17 1.05
CA LEU A 92 -3.06 16.82 0.51
C LEU A 92 -1.67 16.18 0.47
N VAL A 93 -1.52 15.01 1.08
CA VAL A 93 -0.27 14.23 1.04
C VAL A 93 -0.11 13.57 -0.32
N VAL A 94 0.91 13.98 -1.08
CA VAL A 94 1.19 13.46 -2.43
C VAL A 94 2.39 12.51 -2.46
N SER A 95 3.27 12.58 -1.46
CA SER A 95 4.33 11.62 -1.25
C SER A 95 4.70 11.55 0.23
N LYS A 96 5.11 10.37 0.67
CA LYS A 96 5.54 10.11 2.04
C LYS A 96 6.83 9.29 1.99
N HIS A 97 7.81 9.70 2.77
CA HIS A 97 8.96 8.86 3.08
C HIS A 97 9.04 8.68 4.59
N GLU A 98 8.99 7.43 5.03
CA GLU A 98 9.26 7.08 6.42
C GLU A 98 10.70 6.62 6.52
N ALA A 99 11.45 7.18 7.45
CA ALA A 99 12.78 6.66 7.78
C ALA A 99 12.72 5.20 8.32
N ASN A 100 11.51 4.70 8.65
CA ASN A 100 11.23 3.42 9.31
C ASN A 100 10.60 2.32 8.44
N SER A 101 10.48 2.48 7.12
CA SER A 101 9.53 1.65 6.35
C SER A 101 9.88 0.16 6.18
N SER A 102 10.95 -0.38 6.77
CA SER A 102 11.28 -1.81 6.64
C SER A 102 11.83 -2.42 7.93
N PHE A 103 11.40 -3.65 8.24
CA PHE A 103 11.99 -4.56 9.25
C PHE A 103 13.50 -4.81 9.04
N LEU A 104 14.04 -4.43 7.87
CA LEU A 104 15.45 -4.53 7.47
C LEU A 104 16.15 -3.16 7.24
N SER A 105 15.41 -2.04 7.23
CA SER A 105 15.98 -0.71 6.95
C SER A 105 16.06 0.09 8.25
N ASN A 106 17.12 -0.18 9.01
CA ASN A 106 17.45 0.53 10.24
C ASN A 106 18.08 1.91 9.91
N SER A 107 17.38 2.75 9.14
CA SER A 107 17.91 4.02 8.64
C SER A 107 18.19 5.01 9.77
N HIS A 108 17.39 4.97 10.86
CA HIS A 108 17.69 5.71 12.10
C HIS A 108 18.99 5.26 12.77
N ALA A 109 19.29 3.96 12.76
CA ALA A 109 20.55 3.47 13.33
C ALA A 109 21.76 3.88 12.49
N ARG A 110 21.58 4.13 11.18
CA ARG A 110 22.67 4.59 10.31
C ARG A 110 23.08 6.04 10.59
N TRP A 111 22.15 6.91 10.99
CA TRP A 111 22.38 8.35 11.14
C TRP A 111 22.16 8.93 12.55
N GLY A 112 21.54 8.18 13.46
CA GLY A 112 21.29 8.62 14.84
C GLY A 112 20.25 9.73 14.98
N ASP A 113 19.39 9.96 13.98
CA ASP A 113 18.31 10.95 14.04
C ASP A 113 16.98 10.25 14.33
N TYR A 114 16.52 10.29 15.58
CA TYR A 114 15.26 9.72 16.04
C TYR A 114 14.15 10.75 16.15
N LEU A 115 14.48 12.04 16.00
CA LEU A 115 13.51 13.12 16.13
C LEU A 115 12.78 13.36 14.80
N ASN A 116 13.51 13.31 13.68
CA ASN A 116 12.95 13.39 12.34
C ASN A 116 12.57 12.00 11.82
N THR A 117 11.27 11.70 11.73
CA THR A 117 10.81 10.33 11.43
C THR A 117 10.09 10.17 10.11
N THR A 118 9.46 11.23 9.64
CA THR A 118 8.57 11.19 8.49
C THR A 118 8.75 12.45 7.66
N ASP A 119 8.98 12.26 6.37
CA ASP A 119 8.99 13.32 5.38
C ASP A 119 7.66 13.30 4.63
N LEU A 120 6.99 14.45 4.60
CA LEU A 120 5.69 14.62 3.94
C LEU A 120 5.81 15.64 2.81
N CYS A 121 5.59 15.17 1.58
CA CYS A 121 5.36 16.06 0.46
C CYS A 121 3.88 16.36 0.35
N VAL A 122 3.53 17.64 0.45
CA VAL A 122 2.14 18.10 0.52
C VAL A 122 1.87 19.14 -0.56
N VAL A 123 0.64 19.17 -1.06
CA VAL A 123 0.13 20.21 -1.96
C VAL A 123 -1.14 20.84 -1.39
N TRP A 124 -1.37 22.10 -1.70
CA TRP A 124 -2.55 22.84 -1.24
C TRP A 124 -2.98 23.86 -2.31
N GLY A 125 -4.01 24.65 -2.00
CA GLY A 125 -4.53 25.73 -2.84
C GLY A 125 -4.86 25.26 -4.27
N SER A 126 -4.43 26.04 -5.26
CA SER A 126 -4.70 25.76 -6.68
C SER A 126 -4.24 24.37 -7.12
N ASN A 127 -3.15 23.85 -6.56
CA ASN A 127 -2.69 22.51 -6.89
C ASN A 127 -3.72 21.46 -6.48
N ALA A 128 -4.27 21.55 -5.26
CA ALA A 128 -5.28 20.62 -4.76
C ALA A 128 -6.64 20.78 -5.50
N PHE A 129 -7.12 22.00 -5.71
CA PHE A 129 -8.46 22.20 -6.30
C PHE A 129 -8.52 22.05 -7.82
N SER A 130 -7.41 22.18 -8.54
CA SER A 130 -7.39 21.95 -9.99
C SER A 130 -7.27 20.47 -10.37
N GLY A 131 -6.88 19.60 -9.44
CA GLY A 131 -6.57 18.20 -9.73
C GLY A 131 -5.23 17.98 -10.44
N ILE A 132 -4.44 19.04 -10.66
CA ILE A 132 -3.18 18.97 -11.41
C ILE A 132 -2.18 17.99 -10.78
N TYR A 133 -2.22 17.81 -9.45
CA TYR A 133 -1.38 16.84 -8.73
C TYR A 133 -1.51 15.41 -9.27
N GLN A 134 -2.65 15.02 -9.85
CA GLN A 134 -2.81 13.68 -10.43
C GLN A 134 -1.96 13.49 -11.69
N GLN A 135 -1.66 14.58 -12.40
CA GLN A 135 -0.81 14.64 -13.59
C GLN A 135 0.66 14.87 -13.27
N ILE A 136 1.00 14.99 -11.98
CA ILE A 136 2.36 15.07 -11.49
C ILE A 136 2.76 13.72 -10.88
N LYS A 137 4.00 13.30 -11.11
CA LYS A 137 4.61 12.14 -10.46
C LYS A 137 5.45 12.64 -9.30
N PHE A 138 5.05 12.32 -8.08
CA PHE A 138 5.80 12.66 -6.86
C PHE A 138 6.63 11.48 -6.38
N ARG A 139 7.82 11.77 -5.86
CA ARG A 139 8.71 10.80 -5.24
C ARG A 139 9.49 11.47 -4.14
N SER A 140 9.33 11.02 -2.90
CA SER A 140 10.23 11.38 -1.82
C SER A 140 11.54 10.61 -1.94
N GLY A 141 12.66 11.33 -1.99
CA GLY A 141 13.98 10.81 -1.64
C GLY A 141 14.23 10.97 -0.16
N GLU A 142 15.49 10.79 0.23
CA GLU A 142 15.93 10.86 1.62
C GLU A 142 15.70 12.24 2.25
N TRP A 143 15.75 13.32 1.46
CA TRP A 143 15.55 14.70 1.92
C TRP A 143 14.81 15.61 0.94
N THR A 144 14.25 15.08 -0.13
CA THR A 144 13.73 15.90 -1.23
C THR A 144 12.47 15.29 -1.78
N CYS A 145 11.40 16.09 -1.88
CA CYS A 145 10.27 15.74 -2.71
C CYS A 145 10.59 16.08 -4.17
N PHE A 146 10.75 15.04 -4.99
CA PHE A 146 10.86 15.18 -6.43
C PHE A 146 9.47 15.16 -7.04
N PHE A 147 9.22 16.05 -8.01
CA PHE A 147 8.00 16.07 -8.78
C PHE A 147 8.29 16.29 -10.26
N GLU A 148 7.60 15.53 -11.11
CA GLU A 148 7.79 15.53 -12.56
C GLU A 148 6.44 15.52 -13.27
N SER A 149 6.28 16.36 -14.31
CA SER A 149 5.05 16.39 -15.11
C SER A 149 4.91 15.14 -15.98
N LYS A 150 3.74 14.51 -15.95
CA LYS A 150 3.39 13.41 -16.86
C LYS A 150 2.83 13.89 -18.20
N GLY A 151 2.33 15.13 -18.26
CA GLY A 151 1.59 15.68 -19.41
C GLY A 151 2.35 16.76 -20.19
N GLY A 152 3.67 16.83 -20.06
CA GLY A 152 4.50 17.80 -20.76
C GLY A 152 4.42 19.22 -20.18
N TYR A 153 4.73 20.21 -21.01
CA TYR A 153 4.95 21.60 -20.59
C TYR A 153 3.71 22.30 -20.04
N GLU A 154 2.51 22.05 -20.59
CA GLU A 154 1.29 22.72 -20.12
C GLU A 154 0.89 22.28 -18.71
N VAL A 155 1.06 21.00 -18.38
CA VAL A 155 0.86 20.50 -17.02
C VAL A 155 1.88 21.10 -16.06
N TYR A 156 3.13 21.22 -16.48
CA TYR A 156 4.17 21.86 -15.67
C TYR A 156 3.86 23.33 -15.40
N ARG A 157 3.37 24.08 -16.40
CA ARG A 157 2.96 25.48 -16.23
C ARG A 157 1.72 25.68 -15.38
N ALA A 158 0.79 24.72 -15.42
CA ALA A 158 -0.41 24.76 -14.58
C ALA A 158 -0.13 24.38 -13.11
N PHE A 159 0.97 23.67 -12.85
CA PHE A 159 1.39 23.31 -11.50
C PHE A 159 2.05 24.50 -10.81
N ASP A 160 1.49 24.92 -9.68
CA ASP A 160 2.03 26.03 -8.90
C ASP A 160 3.13 25.56 -7.96
N ILE A 161 4.38 25.91 -8.29
CA ILE A 161 5.54 25.49 -7.51
C ILE A 161 5.58 26.08 -6.10
N ASN A 162 4.84 27.16 -5.83
CA ASN A 162 4.77 27.78 -4.50
C ASN A 162 3.70 27.12 -3.61
N ARG A 163 2.96 26.15 -4.14
CA ARG A 163 1.90 25.41 -3.43
C ARG A 163 2.18 23.92 -3.33
N VAL A 164 3.45 23.62 -3.16
CA VAL A 164 3.99 22.31 -2.82
C VAL A 164 5.12 22.51 -1.82
N SER A 165 5.20 21.65 -0.82
CA SER A 165 6.29 21.71 0.16
C SER A 165 6.72 20.32 0.61
N ASN A 166 7.99 20.22 1.02
CA ASN A 166 8.57 19.00 1.57
C ASN A 166 8.89 19.24 3.04
N ASN A 167 8.09 18.61 3.92
CA ASN A 167 8.14 18.84 5.35
C ASN A 167 8.84 17.68 6.04
N HIS A 168 9.97 17.96 6.67
CA HIS A 168 10.68 17.06 7.58
C HIS A 168 10.05 17.15 8.96
N MET A 169 9.29 16.13 9.34
CA MET A 169 8.48 16.17 10.55
C MET A 169 9.30 15.71 11.76
N LEU A 170 9.61 16.67 12.63
CA LEU A 170 10.16 16.42 13.96
C LEU A 170 9.03 16.13 14.94
N ILE A 171 9.14 15.01 15.65
CA ILE A 171 8.14 14.58 16.61
C ILE A 171 8.20 15.46 17.86
N GLY A 172 7.14 16.23 18.13
CA GLY A 172 7.02 16.97 19.40
C GLY A 172 6.48 16.15 20.57
N ASN A 173 5.77 15.05 20.29
CA ASN A 173 5.26 14.12 21.30
C ASN A 173 4.85 12.76 20.66
N GLN A 174 4.56 11.77 21.51
CA GLN A 174 4.22 10.42 21.05
C GLN A 174 2.89 10.32 20.28
N GLU A 175 1.95 11.25 20.49
CA GLU A 175 0.70 11.30 19.73
C GLU A 175 0.97 11.71 18.28
N VAL A 176 1.77 12.76 18.08
CA VAL A 176 2.26 13.18 16.76
C VAL A 176 2.98 12.02 16.05
N ALA A 177 3.87 11.31 16.76
CA ALA A 177 4.57 10.14 16.21
C ALA A 177 3.60 9.07 15.70
N LYS A 178 2.55 8.78 16.47
CA LYS A 178 1.54 7.78 16.11
C LYS A 178 0.77 8.19 14.87
N ILE A 179 0.30 9.44 14.82
CA ILE A 179 -0.49 9.93 13.69
C ILE A 179 0.37 9.98 12.42
N LEU A 180 1.61 10.46 12.49
CA LEU A 180 2.52 10.48 11.34
C LEU A 180 2.79 9.09 10.75
N ARG A 181 2.87 8.04 11.58
CA ARG A 181 2.95 6.65 11.10
C ARG A 181 1.69 6.24 10.32
N ASP A 182 0.53 6.68 10.77
CA ASP A 182 -0.76 6.30 10.15
C ASP A 182 -1.08 7.10 8.87
N VAL A 183 -0.50 8.29 8.68
CA VAL A 183 -0.68 9.13 7.47
C VAL A 183 -0.34 8.34 6.20
N ARG A 184 -1.14 8.49 5.15
CA ARG A 184 -0.93 7.86 3.85
C ARG A 184 -0.93 8.88 2.73
N ILE A 185 -0.35 8.49 1.60
CA ILE A 185 -0.51 9.22 0.35
C ILE A 185 -2.00 9.25 0.00
N GLY A 186 -2.51 10.44 -0.32
CA GLY A 186 -3.92 10.71 -0.59
C GLY A 186 -4.72 11.21 0.62
N ASP A 187 -4.18 11.14 1.83
CA ASP A 187 -4.82 11.74 3.00
C ASP A 187 -4.75 13.27 2.94
N GLN A 188 -5.79 13.92 3.44
CA GLN A 188 -5.77 15.35 3.72
C GLN A 188 -5.44 15.54 5.19
N ILE A 189 -4.45 16.37 5.47
CA ILE A 189 -3.90 16.56 6.81
C ILE A 189 -3.91 18.02 7.21
N TYR A 190 -3.92 18.23 8.52
CA TYR A 190 -3.58 19.47 9.17
C TYR A 190 -2.41 19.20 10.11
N PHE A 191 -1.44 20.10 10.16
CA PHE A 191 -0.45 20.09 11.22
C PHE A 191 -0.07 21.50 11.64
N LYS A 192 0.37 21.61 12.89
CA LYS A 192 0.94 22.84 13.43
C LYS A 192 2.12 22.59 14.35
N GLY A 193 2.93 23.63 14.52
CA GLY A 193 4.10 23.59 15.36
C GLY A 193 5.03 24.74 15.03
N TYR A 194 6.32 24.42 14.86
CA TYR A 194 7.34 25.42 14.58
C TYR A 194 8.20 25.04 13.38
N LEU A 195 8.48 26.00 12.49
CA LEU A 195 9.68 25.91 11.65
C LEU A 195 10.87 26.04 12.59
N ALA A 196 11.67 24.98 12.69
CA ALA A 196 12.74 24.91 13.67
C ALA A 196 14.06 24.43 13.08
N GLU A 197 15.15 25.00 13.57
CA GLU A 197 16.46 24.37 13.45
C GLU A 197 16.61 23.31 14.54
N TYR A 198 17.27 22.20 14.24
CA TYR A 198 17.55 21.18 15.24
C TYR A 198 18.89 20.48 15.00
N GLY A 199 19.46 19.92 16.06
CA GLY A 199 20.67 19.11 15.97
C GLY A 199 21.00 18.50 17.31
N THR A 200 22.08 17.72 17.36
CA THR A 200 22.61 17.19 18.63
C THR A 200 23.94 17.88 18.95
N ALA A 201 24.48 17.68 20.15
CA ALA A 201 25.81 18.19 20.50
C ALA A 201 26.93 17.63 19.58
N SER A 202 26.71 16.44 19.01
CA SER A 202 27.67 15.70 18.20
C SER A 202 27.47 15.84 16.69
N HIS A 203 26.34 16.39 16.23
CA HIS A 203 25.99 16.50 14.81
C HIS A 203 25.67 17.93 14.42
N ARG A 204 25.84 18.23 13.12
CA ARG A 204 25.58 19.55 12.54
C ARG A 204 24.11 19.95 12.75
N ILE A 205 23.90 21.21 13.13
CA ILE A 205 22.57 21.83 13.19
C ILE A 205 21.97 21.89 11.78
N ARG A 206 20.76 21.36 11.66
CA ARG A 206 19.95 21.41 10.45
C ARG A 206 19.03 22.61 10.48
N GLY A 207 19.01 23.35 9.37
CA GLY A 207 18.14 24.52 9.18
C GLY A 207 16.72 24.16 8.74
N THR A 208 15.93 25.20 8.50
CA THR A 208 14.57 25.11 7.98
C THR A 208 14.32 26.24 6.97
N SER A 209 13.63 25.96 5.86
CA SER A 209 13.17 27.03 4.98
C SER A 209 12.15 27.91 5.72
N THR A 210 12.38 29.23 5.68
CA THR A 210 11.46 30.25 6.20
C THR A 210 10.92 31.15 5.10
N THR A 211 11.29 30.88 3.84
CA THR A 211 10.82 31.62 2.65
C THR A 211 9.84 30.75 1.89
N ARG A 212 8.62 31.23 1.63
CA ARG A 212 7.57 30.40 1.03
C ARG A 212 7.73 30.18 -0.48
N THR A 213 8.55 30.99 -1.14
CA THR A 213 8.76 30.96 -2.60
C THR A 213 10.17 30.52 -2.98
N ASP A 214 10.94 29.96 -2.04
CA ASP A 214 12.24 29.41 -2.37
C ASP A 214 12.09 28.06 -3.08
N THR A 215 13.10 27.71 -3.87
CA THR A 215 13.07 26.50 -4.70
C THR A 215 14.44 25.84 -4.69
N GLY A 216 14.48 24.53 -4.98
CA GLY A 216 15.73 23.77 -5.04
C GLY A 216 16.26 23.34 -3.67
N GLN A 217 17.58 23.14 -3.57
CA GLN A 217 18.20 22.65 -2.34
C GLN A 217 18.12 23.71 -1.23
N GLY A 218 17.50 23.35 -0.11
CA GLY A 218 17.30 24.25 1.04
C GLY A 218 15.86 24.76 1.21
N ALA A 219 14.99 24.57 0.21
CA ALA A 219 13.57 24.95 0.26
C ALA A 219 12.69 24.02 1.12
N CYS A 220 13.28 23.10 1.88
CA CYS A 220 12.54 22.15 2.70
C CYS A 220 12.28 22.71 4.09
N GLU A 221 11.07 22.53 4.59
CA GLU A 221 10.71 22.87 5.96
C GLU A 221 11.14 21.76 6.91
N THR A 222 11.85 22.13 7.97
CA THR A 222 11.96 21.30 9.16
C THR A 222 10.93 21.78 10.17
N VAL A 223 9.99 20.91 10.53
CA VAL A 223 8.80 21.25 11.33
C VAL A 223 8.81 20.49 12.64
N TYR A 224 9.01 21.18 13.77
CA TYR A 224 8.69 20.65 15.10
C TYR A 224 7.19 20.63 15.29
N ALA A 225 6.58 19.48 14.97
CA ALA A 225 5.14 19.30 15.03
C ALA A 225 4.67 19.07 16.46
N THR A 226 3.84 19.98 16.95
CA THR A 226 3.17 19.86 18.26
C THR A 226 1.81 19.20 18.11
N HIS A 227 1.21 19.28 16.92
CA HIS A 227 -0.07 18.68 16.60
C HIS A 227 -0.13 18.28 15.12
N VAL A 228 -0.70 17.11 14.85
CA VAL A 228 -0.97 16.57 13.51
C VAL A 228 -2.34 15.92 13.55
N GLN A 229 -3.13 16.09 12.50
CA GLN A 229 -4.43 15.47 12.34
C GLN A 229 -4.62 15.02 10.89
N ILE A 230 -5.16 13.83 10.70
CA ILE A 230 -5.72 13.41 9.41
C ILE A 230 -7.17 13.92 9.40
N ILE A 231 -7.44 14.94 8.61
CA ILE A 231 -8.76 15.60 8.54
C ILE A 231 -9.69 14.90 7.55
N GLN A 232 -9.13 14.23 6.54
CA GLN A 232 -9.88 13.33 5.66
C GLN A 232 -8.98 12.15 5.25
N GLU A 233 -9.42 10.94 5.59
CA GLU A 233 -8.72 9.72 5.22
C GLU A 233 -9.08 9.25 3.81
N ILE A 234 -8.11 8.63 3.13
CA ILE A 234 -8.37 7.83 1.93
C ILE A 234 -9.15 6.54 2.28
N PRO A 235 -10.09 6.07 1.45
CA PRO A 235 -10.86 4.86 1.72
C PRO A 235 -9.98 3.62 1.96
N ARG A 236 -9.94 3.13 3.21
CA ARG A 236 -9.17 1.94 3.60
C ARG A 236 -9.76 0.63 3.11
N ILE A 237 -11.03 0.65 2.67
CA ILE A 237 -11.78 -0.55 2.25
C ILE A 237 -11.09 -1.29 1.11
N TRP A 238 -10.48 -0.59 0.15
CA TRP A 238 -9.83 -1.22 -1.00
C TRP A 238 -8.61 -2.06 -0.60
N ARG A 239 -7.81 -1.56 0.35
CA ARG A 239 -6.70 -2.32 0.92
C ARG A 239 -7.19 -3.53 1.73
N LEU A 240 -8.28 -3.37 2.48
CA LEU A 240 -8.90 -4.48 3.20
C LEU A 240 -9.42 -5.56 2.26
N LEU A 241 -10.13 -5.18 1.18
CA LEU A 241 -10.61 -6.10 0.14
C LEU A 241 -9.46 -6.80 -0.59
N MET A 242 -8.37 -6.08 -0.86
CA MET A 242 -7.16 -6.66 -1.44
C MET A 242 -6.63 -7.79 -0.55
N TRP A 243 -6.40 -7.53 0.73
CA TRP A 243 -5.88 -8.52 1.67
C TRP A 243 -6.89 -9.65 1.94
N ALA A 244 -8.19 -9.37 1.98
CA ALA A 244 -9.22 -10.39 2.06
C ALA A 244 -9.16 -11.34 0.86
N GLY A 245 -8.94 -10.82 -0.36
CA GLY A 245 -8.69 -11.62 -1.55
C GLY A 245 -7.42 -12.48 -1.45
N VAL A 246 -6.31 -11.89 -0.99
CA VAL A 246 -5.04 -12.63 -0.78
C VAL A 246 -5.20 -13.76 0.22
N TRP A 247 -5.77 -13.48 1.40
CA TRP A 247 -5.99 -14.50 2.43
C TRP A 247 -7.00 -15.54 1.98
N GLY A 248 -8.03 -15.14 1.24
CA GLY A 248 -8.96 -16.08 0.61
C GLY A 248 -8.25 -17.06 -0.31
N ILE A 249 -7.33 -16.60 -1.17
CA ILE A 249 -6.51 -17.45 -2.04
C ILE A 249 -5.64 -18.41 -1.23
N VAL A 250 -4.97 -17.93 -0.18
CA VAL A 250 -4.12 -18.75 0.70
C VAL A 250 -4.93 -19.84 1.39
N VAL A 251 -6.07 -19.49 1.97
CA VAL A 251 -6.96 -20.45 2.64
C VAL A 251 -7.47 -21.49 1.65
N LEU A 252 -7.92 -21.05 0.47
CA LEU A 252 -8.34 -21.96 -0.58
C LEU A 252 -7.20 -22.92 -0.93
N TYR A 253 -5.99 -22.42 -1.23
CA TYR A 253 -4.84 -23.25 -1.57
C TYR A 253 -4.52 -24.32 -0.50
N ILE A 254 -4.57 -23.93 0.77
CA ILE A 254 -4.41 -24.87 1.90
C ILE A 254 -5.52 -25.93 1.88
N LEU A 255 -6.78 -25.55 1.71
CA LEU A 255 -7.89 -26.49 1.64
C LEU A 255 -7.75 -27.47 0.48
N TRP A 256 -7.34 -26.99 -0.71
CA TRP A 256 -7.07 -27.85 -1.86
C TRP A 256 -5.90 -28.81 -1.62
N PHE A 257 -4.82 -28.35 -0.99
CA PHE A 257 -3.68 -29.21 -0.67
C PHE A 257 -4.07 -30.38 0.26
N PHE A 258 -5.01 -30.15 1.18
CA PHE A 258 -5.52 -31.17 2.11
C PHE A 258 -6.76 -31.92 1.60
N THR A 259 -7.31 -31.59 0.42
CA THR A 259 -8.37 -32.43 -0.16
C THR A 259 -7.77 -33.75 -0.65
N PRO A 260 -8.24 -34.91 -0.17
CA PRO A 260 -7.72 -36.20 -0.62
C PRO A 260 -7.95 -36.33 -2.12
N ALA A 261 -6.89 -36.68 -2.86
CA ALA A 261 -7.02 -37.01 -4.28
C ALA A 261 -8.08 -38.11 -4.40
N SER A 262 -9.10 -37.90 -5.23
CA SER A 262 -9.94 -39.00 -5.67
C SER A 262 -9.01 -39.98 -6.36
N SER A 263 -8.76 -41.14 -5.75
CA SER A 263 -8.12 -42.25 -6.45
C SER A 263 -8.92 -42.51 -7.73
N PRO A 264 -8.26 -42.70 -8.88
CA PRO A 264 -8.97 -43.05 -10.12
C PRO A 264 -9.91 -44.21 -9.79
N THR A 265 -11.17 -44.04 -10.16
CA THR A 265 -12.18 -45.06 -9.92
C THR A 265 -11.76 -46.33 -10.64
N ARG A 266 -11.98 -47.51 -10.04
CA ARG A 266 -11.74 -48.84 -10.65
C ARG A 266 -12.32 -49.01 -12.07
N GLN A 267 -13.20 -48.11 -12.52
CA GLN A 267 -13.68 -48.04 -13.91
C GLN A 267 -12.65 -47.47 -14.89
N GLU A 268 -11.82 -46.49 -14.50
CA GLU A 268 -10.72 -46.00 -15.36
C GLU A 268 -9.62 -47.06 -15.50
N GLU A 269 -9.29 -47.81 -14.45
CA GLU A 269 -8.39 -48.97 -14.54
C GLU A 269 -8.97 -50.09 -15.43
N ALA A 270 -10.29 -50.30 -15.40
CA ALA A 270 -10.93 -51.32 -16.23
C ALA A 270 -11.02 -50.90 -17.72
N ASP A 271 -11.25 -49.61 -18.00
CA ASP A 271 -11.29 -49.08 -19.37
C ASP A 271 -9.88 -49.00 -19.99
N ASP A 272 -8.83 -48.80 -19.19
CA ASP A 272 -7.43 -48.89 -19.64
C ASP A 272 -7.01 -50.34 -19.90
N ASP A 273 -7.37 -51.29 -19.03
CA ASP A 273 -7.14 -52.73 -19.26
C ASP A 273 -7.88 -53.25 -20.51
N GLU A 274 -9.12 -52.80 -20.75
CA GLU A 274 -9.90 -53.20 -21.94
C GLU A 274 -9.33 -52.61 -23.24
N ASN A 275 -8.80 -51.38 -23.21
CA ASN A 275 -8.09 -50.80 -24.35
C ASN A 275 -6.75 -51.50 -24.63
N ASP A 276 -5.99 -51.88 -23.62
CA ASP A 276 -4.72 -52.60 -23.79
C ASP A 276 -4.94 -53.99 -24.40
N ASP A 277 -6.03 -54.69 -24.05
CA ASP A 277 -6.41 -55.96 -24.66
C ASP A 277 -6.84 -55.81 -26.14
N GLU A 278 -7.60 -54.76 -26.50
CA GLU A 278 -7.88 -54.44 -27.90
C GLU A 278 -6.60 -54.06 -28.69
N ASP A 279 -5.64 -53.41 -28.02
CA ASP A 279 -4.37 -53.00 -28.63
C ASP A 279 -3.43 -54.19 -28.93
N LEU A 280 -3.53 -55.25 -28.14
CA LEU A 280 -2.83 -56.51 -28.37
C LEU A 280 -3.47 -57.31 -29.53
N ASP A 281 -4.80 -57.37 -29.62
CA ASP A 281 -5.51 -58.08 -30.70
C ASP A 281 -5.22 -57.47 -32.08
N TRP A 282 -5.20 -56.14 -32.24
CA TRP A 282 -4.87 -55.56 -33.55
C TRP A 282 -3.44 -55.86 -33.99
N ARG A 283 -2.48 -55.90 -33.05
CA ARG A 283 -1.07 -56.21 -33.35
C ARG A 283 -0.90 -57.63 -33.84
N GLU A 284 -1.63 -58.58 -33.26
CA GLU A 284 -1.62 -59.97 -33.71
C GLU A 284 -2.29 -60.12 -35.08
N ARG A 285 -3.45 -59.48 -35.30
CA ARG A 285 -4.11 -59.46 -36.62
C ARG A 285 -3.23 -58.84 -37.71
N TYR A 286 -2.50 -57.77 -37.39
CA TYR A 286 -1.59 -57.13 -38.33
C TYR A 286 -0.35 -57.99 -38.65
N ARG A 287 0.18 -58.75 -37.69
CA ARG A 287 1.26 -59.72 -37.95
C ARG A 287 0.80 -60.89 -38.81
N ALA A 288 -0.42 -61.39 -38.60
CA ALA A 288 -0.98 -62.50 -39.38
C ALA A 288 -1.25 -62.14 -40.85
N GLN A 289 -1.41 -60.85 -41.17
CA GLN A 289 -1.67 -60.37 -42.54
C GLN A 289 -0.41 -59.95 -43.31
N ARG A 290 0.79 -59.96 -42.69
CA ARG A 290 2.03 -59.69 -43.44
C ARG A 290 2.37 -60.85 -44.37
N PRO A 291 2.47 -60.63 -45.70
CA PRO A 291 3.04 -61.63 -46.59
C PRO A 291 4.50 -61.87 -46.22
N HIS A 292 4.90 -63.13 -46.12
CA HIS A 292 6.31 -63.50 -46.06
C HIS A 292 6.99 -63.10 -47.38
N GLU A 293 7.66 -61.95 -47.39
CA GLU A 293 8.65 -61.63 -48.41
C GLU A 293 9.82 -62.60 -48.26
N ARG A 294 9.83 -63.63 -49.09
CA ARG A 294 10.99 -64.50 -49.30
C ARG A 294 11.91 -63.80 -50.30
N HIS A 295 13.09 -63.41 -49.85
CA HIS A 295 14.27 -63.26 -50.69
C HIS A 295 14.93 -64.61 -50.91
#